data_AF-A0A842NJD0-F1
#
_entry.id   AF-A0A842NJD0-F1
#
_cell.length_a   1.000
_cell.length_b   1.000
_cell.length_c   1.000
_cell.angle_alpha   90.00
_cell.angle_beta   90.00
_cell.angle_gamma   90.00
#
_symmetry.space_group_name_H-M   'P 1'
#
loop_
_entity.id
_entity.type
_entity.pdbx_description
1 polymer ?
#
loop_
_entity_poly.entity_id
_entity_poly.type
_entity_poly.pdbx_seq_one_letter_code
_entity_poly.pdbx_strand_id
1 'polypeptide(L)'
;MLWFIGLGISGISELSERTRNIIKNAEMVYLESFTSPISETEKEELESICNGEFKIAKRWLVEDGNEIIDNAKEQETVLISYGDPYIATTHLELKTRATNDKIETKTIHSSSIVSSLIGEVGLHYYKVGKVLTIMNDPKSMITPYNTIFDNLLNKTHSVILLEYNEDKSFFLQPQDALSLLLDVEKTQNRKVISQETFAIVASRIGRDDQKITSGRITNLIKKEFGESPHSIIITGKLHFTESDAIKVITECLDEPIDNSADVKSISEQMIEKYVPMVREALEEIRPHYEDLKEYENILINAKLYIDDAENFLKEGKKEYAVLSIGYADGLVDALRIAKGFDPKM
;
A
#
# COMPACT_ATOMS: atom_id res chain seq x y z
N MET A 1 2.73 -4.55 -35.34
CA MET A 1 1.96 -3.68 -34.42
C MET A 1 1.74 -4.43 -33.12
N LEU A 2 1.76 -3.77 -31.96
CA LEU A 2 1.56 -4.41 -30.65
C LEU A 2 0.33 -3.85 -29.91
N TRP A 3 -0.62 -4.72 -29.58
CA TRP A 3 -1.77 -4.40 -28.74
C TRP A 3 -1.55 -4.85 -27.31
N PHE A 4 -1.90 -4.00 -26.36
CA PHE A 4 -2.05 -4.35 -24.95
C PHE A 4 -3.54 -4.38 -24.62
N ILE A 5 -4.06 -5.53 -24.20
CA ILE A 5 -5.50 -5.72 -23.96
C ILE A 5 -5.73 -6.19 -22.52
N GLY A 6 -6.54 -5.43 -21.79
CA GLY A 6 -7.07 -5.85 -20.49
C GLY A 6 -8.33 -6.69 -20.64
N LEU A 7 -8.43 -7.79 -19.89
CA LEU A 7 -9.65 -8.60 -19.81
C LEU A 7 -10.67 -8.04 -18.82
N GLY A 8 -10.28 -7.17 -17.89
CA GLY A 8 -11.16 -6.78 -16.79
C GLY A 8 -11.12 -7.75 -15.60
N ILE A 9 -11.96 -7.52 -14.60
CA ILE A 9 -12.03 -8.32 -13.36
C ILE A 9 -12.95 -9.55 -13.48
N SER A 10 -13.83 -9.57 -14.48
CA SER A 10 -14.75 -10.66 -14.83
C SER A 10 -14.31 -11.40 -16.11
N GLY A 11 -13.07 -11.15 -16.55
CA GLY A 11 -12.44 -11.89 -17.64
C GLY A 11 -13.13 -11.71 -19.00
N ILE A 12 -13.24 -12.80 -19.75
CA ILE A 12 -13.71 -12.81 -21.15
C ILE A 12 -15.12 -12.20 -21.31
N SER A 13 -15.94 -12.24 -20.27
CA SER A 13 -17.29 -11.68 -20.27
C SER A 13 -17.33 -10.17 -20.50
N GLU A 14 -16.26 -9.45 -20.15
CA GLU A 14 -16.16 -7.98 -20.35
C GLU A 14 -15.67 -7.60 -21.76
N LEU A 15 -15.23 -8.57 -22.58
CA LEU A 15 -14.68 -8.27 -23.89
C LEU A 15 -15.74 -7.75 -24.84
N SER A 16 -15.58 -6.49 -25.25
CA SER A 16 -16.36 -5.88 -26.33
C SER A 16 -16.15 -6.63 -27.66
N GLU A 17 -17.14 -6.54 -28.55
CA GLU A 17 -17.03 -7.06 -29.93
C GLU A 17 -15.81 -6.52 -30.67
N ARG A 18 -15.45 -5.25 -30.43
CA ARG A 18 -14.23 -4.67 -31.00
C ARG A 18 -12.98 -5.40 -30.49
N THR A 19 -12.90 -5.67 -29.20
CA THR A 19 -11.76 -6.35 -28.59
C THR A 19 -11.64 -7.79 -29.08
N ARG A 20 -12.77 -8.51 -29.15
CA ARG A 20 -12.83 -9.87 -29.69
C ARG A 20 -12.35 -9.92 -31.14
N ASN A 21 -12.75 -8.95 -31.97
CA ASN A 21 -12.28 -8.86 -33.35
C ASN A 21 -10.79 -8.56 -33.47
N ILE A 22 -10.19 -7.77 -32.57
CA ILE A 22 -8.74 -7.54 -32.56
C ILE A 22 -8.01 -8.84 -32.23
N ILE A 23 -8.42 -9.53 -31.15
CA ILE A 23 -7.83 -10.82 -30.74
C ILE A 23 -7.95 -11.86 -31.85
N LYS A 24 -9.14 -11.97 -32.47
CA LYS A 24 -9.41 -12.94 -33.53
C LYS A 24 -8.55 -12.76 -34.77
N ASN A 25 -8.25 -11.52 -35.15
CA ASN A 25 -7.53 -11.21 -36.39
C ASN A 25 -6.01 -11.08 -36.20
N ALA A 26 -5.50 -11.07 -34.98
CA ALA A 26 -4.07 -11.02 -34.71
C ALA A 26 -3.38 -12.32 -35.13
N GLU A 27 -2.19 -12.23 -35.73
CA GLU A 27 -1.39 -13.41 -36.08
C GLU A 27 -0.73 -14.06 -34.86
N MET A 28 -0.40 -13.26 -33.83
CA MET A 28 0.19 -13.76 -32.59
C MET A 28 -0.51 -13.18 -31.35
N VAL A 29 -0.97 -14.06 -30.46
CA VAL A 29 -1.65 -13.70 -29.22
C VAL A 29 -0.92 -14.30 -28.03
N TYR A 30 -0.43 -13.44 -27.15
CA TYR A 30 0.14 -13.79 -25.87
C TYR A 30 -0.88 -13.54 -24.77
N LEU A 31 -1.10 -14.54 -23.91
CA LEU A 31 -1.83 -14.37 -22.65
C LEU A 31 -0.85 -14.50 -21.50
N GLU A 32 -0.63 -13.42 -20.75
CA GLU A 32 0.18 -13.49 -19.55
C GLU A 32 -0.61 -14.00 -18.34
N SER A 33 0.01 -14.87 -17.56
CA SER A 33 -0.66 -15.65 -16.51
C SER A 33 -0.04 -15.47 -15.13
N PHE A 34 0.87 -14.50 -14.96
CA PHE A 34 1.65 -14.33 -13.72
C PHE A 34 1.23 -13.13 -12.88
N THR A 35 0.45 -12.19 -13.43
CA THR A 35 -0.11 -11.07 -12.66
C THR A 35 -1.41 -11.43 -11.96
N SER A 36 -2.17 -12.39 -12.49
CA SER A 36 -3.45 -12.83 -11.94
C SER A 36 -3.81 -14.24 -12.42
N PRO A 37 -4.56 -15.03 -11.62
CA PRO A 37 -4.98 -16.36 -12.02
C PRO A 37 -6.02 -16.29 -13.15
N ILE A 38 -5.82 -17.13 -14.16
CA ILE A 38 -6.84 -17.42 -15.19
C ILE A 38 -7.24 -18.89 -15.15
N SER A 39 -8.54 -19.17 -15.25
CA SER A 39 -9.03 -20.55 -15.27
C SER A 39 -8.67 -21.25 -16.58
N GLU A 40 -8.58 -22.59 -16.56
CA GLU A 40 -8.25 -23.34 -17.78
C GLU A 40 -9.34 -23.18 -18.85
N THR A 41 -10.61 -23.13 -18.43
CA THR A 41 -11.74 -22.86 -19.32
C THR A 41 -11.62 -21.50 -20.01
N GLU A 42 -11.23 -20.45 -19.28
CA GLU A 42 -11.00 -19.14 -19.89
C GLU A 42 -9.83 -19.15 -20.88
N LYS A 43 -8.76 -19.92 -20.61
CA LYS A 43 -7.65 -20.06 -21.57
C LYS A 43 -8.13 -20.71 -22.87
N GLU A 44 -8.87 -21.81 -22.77
CA GLU A 44 -9.44 -22.52 -23.92
C GLU A 44 -10.40 -21.62 -24.71
N GLU A 45 -11.23 -20.83 -24.03
CA GLU A 45 -12.13 -19.88 -24.67
C GLU A 45 -11.36 -18.77 -25.41
N LEU A 46 -10.32 -18.19 -24.81
CA LEU A 46 -9.48 -17.19 -25.47
C LEU A 46 -8.74 -17.77 -26.68
N GLU A 47 -8.18 -18.97 -26.54
CA GLU A 47 -7.54 -19.68 -27.65
C GLU A 47 -8.52 -19.91 -28.80
N SER A 48 -9.77 -20.30 -28.51
CA SER A 48 -10.80 -20.52 -29.52
C SER A 48 -11.24 -19.26 -30.28
N ILE A 49 -11.06 -18.07 -29.68
CA ILE A 49 -11.34 -16.79 -30.35
C ILE A 49 -10.25 -16.46 -31.35
N CYS A 50 -9.01 -16.90 -31.11
CA CYS A 50 -7.84 -16.59 -31.91
C CYS A 50 -7.81 -17.43 -33.20
N ASN A 51 -7.62 -16.77 -34.35
CA ASN A 51 -7.32 -17.49 -35.60
C ASN A 51 -5.81 -17.69 -35.81
N GLY A 52 -4.97 -16.89 -35.13
CA GLY A 52 -3.51 -16.94 -35.19
C GLY A 52 -2.91 -17.91 -34.16
N GLU A 53 -1.60 -17.78 -33.93
CA GLU A 53 -0.90 -18.54 -32.88
C GLU A 53 -1.26 -17.96 -31.50
N PHE A 54 -1.59 -18.85 -30.55
CA PHE A 54 -1.91 -18.50 -29.18
C PHE A 54 -0.86 -19.09 -28.23
N LYS A 55 -0.33 -18.27 -27.32
CA LYS A 55 0.74 -18.68 -26.41
C LYS A 55 0.54 -18.12 -25.01
N ILE A 56 0.66 -19.00 -24.02
CA ILE A 56 0.75 -18.59 -22.61
C ILE A 56 2.14 -18.00 -22.33
N ALA A 57 2.17 -16.75 -21.86
CA ALA A 57 3.37 -15.99 -21.60
C ALA A 57 3.69 -15.97 -20.10
N LYS A 58 4.75 -16.67 -19.70
CA LYS A 58 5.27 -16.63 -18.33
C LYS A 58 5.95 -15.30 -18.04
N ARG A 59 6.16 -14.99 -16.75
CA ARG A 59 6.82 -13.76 -16.28
C ARG A 59 8.09 -13.42 -17.04
N TRP A 60 9.02 -14.38 -17.12
CA TRP A 60 10.32 -14.15 -17.77
C TRP A 60 10.20 -13.80 -19.26
N LEU A 61 9.19 -14.32 -19.97
CA LEU A 61 8.99 -14.05 -21.39
C LEU A 61 8.48 -12.61 -21.59
N VAL A 62 7.56 -12.16 -20.74
CA VAL A 62 7.00 -10.80 -20.82
C VAL A 62 8.02 -9.76 -20.35
N GLU A 63 8.77 -10.05 -19.28
CA GLU A 63 9.81 -9.17 -18.78
C GLU A 63 11.02 -9.09 -19.74
N ASP A 64 11.46 -10.22 -20.30
CA ASP A 64 12.48 -10.21 -21.36
C ASP A 64 11.97 -9.50 -22.62
N GLY A 65 10.74 -9.77 -23.04
CA GLY A 65 10.00 -9.01 -24.05
C GLY A 65 10.51 -9.12 -25.48
N ASN A 66 11.69 -9.69 -25.73
CA ASN A 66 12.30 -9.72 -27.07
C ASN A 66 11.42 -10.47 -28.08
N GLU A 67 10.90 -11.62 -27.69
CA GLU A 67 10.02 -12.43 -28.55
C GLU A 67 8.75 -11.67 -28.96
N ILE A 68 8.13 -10.95 -28.01
CA ILE A 68 6.91 -10.18 -28.25
C ILE A 68 7.21 -9.00 -29.18
N ILE A 69 8.32 -8.31 -28.95
CA ILE A 69 8.77 -7.17 -29.77
C ILE A 69 9.09 -7.63 -31.20
N ASP A 70 9.81 -8.74 -31.36
CA ASP A 70 10.20 -9.25 -32.68
C ASP A 70 8.99 -9.71 -33.49
N ASN A 71 8.02 -10.39 -32.86
CA ASN A 71 6.74 -10.67 -33.51
C ASN A 71 6.01 -9.39 -33.90
N ALA A 72 5.98 -8.38 -33.02
CA ALA A 72 5.28 -7.13 -33.30
C ALA A 72 5.94 -6.27 -34.40
N LYS A 73 7.19 -6.56 -34.81
CA LYS A 73 7.83 -5.93 -35.98
C LYS A 73 7.26 -6.45 -37.29
N GLU A 74 6.97 -7.75 -37.36
CA GLU A 74 6.59 -8.44 -38.59
C GLU A 74 5.08 -8.59 -38.74
N GLN A 75 4.33 -8.64 -37.63
CA GLN A 75 2.90 -8.99 -37.64
C GLN A 75 2.07 -8.25 -36.56
N GLU A 76 0.75 -8.43 -36.58
CA GLU A 76 -0.16 -7.95 -35.54
C GLU A 76 -0.07 -8.87 -34.33
N THR A 77 0.49 -8.34 -33.25
CA THR A 77 0.73 -9.07 -32.01
C THR A 77 -0.13 -8.49 -30.90
N VAL A 78 -0.73 -9.34 -30.08
CA VAL A 78 -1.55 -8.98 -28.93
C VAL A 78 -0.92 -9.54 -27.66
N LEU A 79 -0.80 -8.71 -26.63
CA LEU A 79 -0.52 -9.13 -25.26
C LEU A 79 -1.76 -8.87 -24.40
N ILE A 80 -2.35 -9.95 -23.90
CA ILE A 80 -3.53 -9.98 -23.04
C ILE A 80 -3.10 -10.14 -21.59
N SER A 81 -3.73 -9.37 -20.69
CA SER A 81 -3.59 -9.52 -19.24
C SER A 81 -4.95 -9.42 -18.55
N TYR A 82 -5.07 -10.04 -17.37
CA TYR A 82 -6.25 -9.84 -16.53
C TYR A 82 -6.30 -8.40 -15.99
N GLY A 83 -7.50 -7.87 -15.72
CA GLY A 83 -7.66 -6.49 -15.28
C GLY A 83 -7.31 -5.46 -16.37
N ASP A 84 -6.65 -4.38 -15.99
CA ASP A 84 -6.11 -3.37 -16.91
C ASP A 84 -4.63 -3.64 -17.21
N PRO A 85 -4.17 -3.50 -18.47
CA PRO A 85 -2.81 -3.87 -18.85
C PRO A 85 -1.71 -3.07 -18.17
N TYR A 86 -2.00 -1.92 -17.55
CA TYR A 86 -1.00 -1.05 -16.95
C TYR A 86 -1.17 -0.85 -15.43
N ILE A 87 -2.14 -1.50 -14.80
CA ILE A 87 -2.36 -1.37 -13.35
C ILE A 87 -1.76 -2.58 -12.64
N ALA A 88 -0.77 -2.31 -11.78
CA ALA A 88 -0.03 -3.34 -11.04
C ALA A 88 0.71 -4.36 -11.93
N THR A 89 1.16 -3.92 -13.11
CA THR A 89 1.96 -4.71 -14.07
C THR A 89 3.22 -3.95 -14.49
N THR A 90 4.12 -4.63 -15.20
CA THR A 90 5.33 -4.02 -15.81
C THR A 90 5.17 -3.74 -17.31
N HIS A 91 3.99 -3.94 -17.89
CA HIS A 91 3.77 -3.84 -19.35
C HIS A 91 4.04 -2.46 -19.95
N LEU A 92 4.00 -1.40 -19.13
CA LEU A 92 4.36 -0.05 -19.59
C LEU A 92 5.83 0.02 -20.04
N GLU A 93 6.71 -0.77 -19.43
CA GLU A 93 8.11 -0.91 -19.84
C GLU A 93 8.18 -1.50 -21.27
N LEU A 94 7.44 -2.58 -21.53
CA LEU A 94 7.39 -3.23 -22.85
C LEU A 94 6.82 -2.29 -23.92
N LYS A 95 5.76 -1.52 -23.60
CA LYS A 95 5.23 -0.48 -24.48
C LYS A 95 6.28 0.57 -24.82
N THR A 96 7.09 0.97 -23.84
CA THR A 96 8.15 1.97 -24.01
C THR A 96 9.22 1.45 -24.97
N ARG A 97 9.67 0.20 -24.79
CA ARG A 97 10.63 -0.45 -25.71
C ARG A 97 10.07 -0.56 -27.13
N ALA A 98 8.86 -1.07 -27.29
CA ALA A 98 8.23 -1.20 -28.61
C ALA A 98 8.11 0.16 -29.33
N THR A 99 7.75 1.21 -28.60
CA THR A 99 7.64 2.57 -29.16
C THR A 99 9.00 3.12 -29.59
N ASN A 100 10.06 2.89 -28.81
CA ASN A 100 11.44 3.28 -29.18
C ASN A 100 11.93 2.56 -30.43
N ASP A 101 11.52 1.30 -30.61
CA ASP A 101 11.76 0.49 -31.81
C ASP A 101 10.85 0.85 -32.99
N LYS A 102 10.06 1.93 -32.87
CA LYS A 102 9.12 2.44 -33.87
C LYS A 102 8.01 1.45 -34.24
N ILE A 103 7.69 0.52 -33.35
CA ILE A 103 6.54 -0.37 -33.48
C ILE A 103 5.30 0.40 -33.03
N GLU A 104 4.26 0.44 -33.86
CA GLU A 104 2.98 1.01 -33.48
C GLU A 104 2.39 0.23 -32.29
N THR A 105 2.03 0.94 -31.21
CA THR A 105 1.40 0.34 -30.04
C THR A 105 -0.03 0.87 -29.85
N LYS A 106 -0.94 -0.01 -29.46
CA LYS A 106 -2.33 0.35 -29.10
C LYS A 106 -2.75 -0.33 -27.82
N THR A 107 -3.76 0.24 -27.15
CA THR A 107 -4.23 -0.26 -25.85
C THR A 107 -5.75 -0.37 -25.84
N ILE A 108 -6.26 -1.48 -25.30
CA ILE A 108 -7.64 -1.61 -24.83
C ILE A 108 -7.58 -1.72 -23.30
N HIS A 109 -8.00 -0.65 -22.62
CA HIS A 109 -8.15 -0.60 -21.17
C HIS A 109 -9.36 -1.41 -20.72
N SER A 110 -9.36 -1.83 -19.47
CA SER A 110 -10.49 -2.52 -18.84
C SER A 110 -10.60 -2.19 -17.35
N SER A 111 -11.59 -2.77 -16.69
CA SER A 111 -11.74 -2.69 -15.24
C SER A 111 -10.50 -3.29 -14.54
N SER A 112 -10.10 -2.73 -13.40
CA SER A 112 -9.02 -3.26 -12.58
C SER A 112 -9.51 -3.46 -11.16
N ILE A 113 -8.94 -4.46 -10.46
CA ILE A 113 -9.24 -4.68 -9.05
C ILE A 113 -9.01 -3.41 -8.21
N VAL A 114 -7.97 -2.63 -8.53
CA VAL A 114 -7.62 -1.40 -7.79
C VAL A 114 -8.74 -0.36 -7.87
N SER A 115 -9.46 -0.27 -8.99
CA SER A 115 -10.57 0.67 -9.17
C SER A 115 -11.89 0.08 -8.71
N SER A 116 -12.22 -1.13 -9.16
CA SER A 116 -13.55 -1.72 -8.98
C SER A 116 -13.82 -2.09 -7.53
N LEU A 117 -12.79 -2.58 -6.81
CA LEU A 117 -12.89 -2.95 -5.39
C LEU A 117 -13.51 -1.84 -4.54
N ILE A 118 -13.14 -0.59 -4.80
CA ILE A 118 -13.53 0.55 -3.97
C ILE A 118 -15.03 0.80 -4.02
N GLY A 119 -15.63 0.70 -5.20
CA GLY A 119 -17.08 0.80 -5.38
C GLY A 119 -17.81 -0.37 -4.73
N GLU A 120 -17.30 -1.59 -4.92
CA GLU A 120 -17.88 -2.83 -4.37
C GLU A 120 -17.90 -2.84 -2.84
N VAL A 121 -16.92 -2.22 -2.19
CA VAL A 121 -16.87 -2.11 -0.72
C VAL A 121 -17.55 -0.85 -0.17
N GLY A 122 -18.14 -0.01 -1.03
CA GLY A 122 -18.90 1.18 -0.61
C GLY A 122 -18.03 2.34 -0.13
N LEU A 123 -16.76 2.34 -0.52
CA LEU A 123 -15.81 3.41 -0.22
C LEU A 123 -15.77 4.42 -1.35
N HIS A 124 -15.35 5.65 -1.03
CA HIS A 124 -15.18 6.69 -2.01
C HIS A 124 -13.79 6.63 -2.65
N TYR A 125 -13.76 6.53 -3.98
CA TYR A 125 -12.50 6.43 -4.73
C TYR A 125 -11.53 7.61 -4.50
N TYR A 126 -12.04 8.82 -4.29
CA TYR A 126 -11.21 10.00 -4.02
C TYR A 126 -10.48 9.96 -2.67
N LYS A 127 -10.78 8.98 -1.81
CA LYS A 127 -10.12 8.77 -0.52
C LYS A 127 -9.13 7.63 -0.54
N VAL A 128 -8.85 7.05 -1.70
CA VAL A 128 -7.83 6.01 -1.86
C VAL A 128 -6.45 6.66 -1.82
N GLY A 129 -5.61 6.15 -0.92
CA GLY A 129 -4.21 6.54 -0.80
C GLY A 129 -3.32 5.73 -1.75
N LYS A 130 -2.03 5.67 -1.44
CA LYS A 130 -1.08 4.87 -2.21
C LYS A 130 -1.41 3.38 -2.08
N VAL A 131 -1.58 2.71 -3.22
CA VAL A 131 -1.76 1.26 -3.32
C VAL A 131 -0.46 0.54 -3.02
N LEU A 132 -0.54 -0.63 -2.39
CA LEU A 132 0.62 -1.43 -1.99
C LEU A 132 0.35 -2.92 -2.19
N THR A 133 1.43 -3.72 -2.13
CA THR A 133 1.36 -5.18 -2.17
C THR A 133 2.04 -5.76 -0.94
N ILE A 134 1.42 -6.75 -0.31
CA ILE A 134 2.05 -7.55 0.75
C ILE A 134 2.53 -8.87 0.15
N MET A 135 3.79 -9.18 0.40
CA MET A 135 4.43 -10.45 0.05
C MET A 135 4.59 -11.33 1.28
N ASN A 136 4.69 -12.64 1.08
CA ASN A 136 4.99 -13.61 2.13
C ASN A 136 6.49 -13.59 2.49
N ASP A 137 7.01 -12.41 2.77
CA ASP A 137 8.38 -12.17 3.23
C ASP A 137 8.36 -11.11 4.35
N PRO A 138 8.56 -11.51 5.62
CA PRO A 138 8.62 -10.57 6.74
C PRO A 138 9.63 -9.43 6.56
N LYS A 139 10.71 -9.64 5.79
CA LYS A 139 11.74 -8.61 5.57
C LYS A 139 11.24 -7.48 4.66
N SER A 140 10.28 -7.77 3.78
CA SER A 140 9.70 -6.81 2.85
C SER A 140 8.66 -5.89 3.49
N MET A 141 8.17 -6.23 4.69
CA MET A 141 6.99 -5.62 5.31
C MET A 141 7.15 -4.17 5.78
N ILE A 142 8.38 -3.67 5.91
CA ILE A 142 8.63 -2.28 6.30
C ILE A 142 7.99 -1.31 5.30
N THR A 143 8.09 -1.60 4.00
CA THR A 143 7.55 -0.72 2.94
C THR A 143 6.01 -0.70 2.93
N PRO A 144 5.30 -1.85 2.93
CA PRO A 144 3.86 -1.91 3.16
C PRO A 144 3.41 -1.15 4.42
N TYR A 145 4.06 -1.40 5.55
CA TYR A 145 3.72 -0.78 6.82
C TYR A 145 3.83 0.75 6.77
N ASN A 146 4.96 1.26 6.27
CA ASN A 146 5.17 2.71 6.12
C ASN A 146 4.16 3.33 5.14
N THR A 147 3.81 2.62 4.07
CA THR A 147 2.79 3.11 3.12
C THR A 147 1.41 3.22 3.78
N ILE A 148 1.03 2.24 4.61
CA ILE A 148 -0.22 2.31 5.38
C ILE A 148 -0.18 3.46 6.38
N PHE A 149 0.95 3.65 7.07
CA PHE A 149 1.15 4.76 7.99
C PHE A 149 0.96 6.12 7.29
N ASP A 150 1.59 6.32 6.13
CA ASP A 150 1.46 7.55 5.35
C ASP A 150 0.02 7.76 4.86
N ASN A 151 -0.66 6.71 4.44
CA ASN A 151 -2.07 6.79 4.03
C ASN A 151 -2.98 7.19 5.19
N LEU A 152 -2.78 6.60 6.37
CA LEU A 152 -3.54 6.91 7.58
C LEU A 152 -3.26 8.34 8.07
N LEU A 153 -2.02 8.83 8.02
CA LEU A 153 -1.69 10.23 8.30
C LEU A 153 -2.46 11.19 7.37
N ASN A 154 -2.63 10.80 6.11
CA ASN A 154 -3.42 11.53 5.12
C ASN A 154 -4.93 11.24 5.18
N LYS A 155 -5.38 10.41 6.13
CA LYS A 155 -6.79 10.01 6.32
C LYS A 155 -7.39 9.28 5.10
N THR A 156 -6.54 8.60 4.34
CA THR A 156 -6.89 7.86 3.12
C THR A 156 -6.88 6.36 3.34
N HIS A 157 -7.63 5.61 2.53
CA HIS A 157 -7.71 4.16 2.56
C HIS A 157 -6.50 3.53 1.86
N SER A 158 -5.98 2.46 2.43
CA SER A 158 -4.88 1.69 1.84
C SER A 158 -5.44 0.47 1.12
N VAL A 159 -5.35 0.43 -0.21
CA VAL A 159 -5.65 -0.78 -1.00
C VAL A 159 -4.42 -1.66 -1.02
N ILE A 160 -4.58 -2.90 -0.55
CA ILE A 160 -3.51 -3.87 -0.37
C ILE A 160 -3.78 -5.06 -1.28
N LEU A 161 -2.92 -5.23 -2.27
CA LEU A 161 -2.85 -6.42 -3.09
C LEU A 161 -2.05 -7.50 -2.35
N LEU A 162 -2.40 -8.76 -2.55
CA LEU A 162 -1.71 -9.89 -1.93
C LEU A 162 -0.88 -10.63 -2.96
N GLU A 163 0.28 -11.14 -2.55
CA GLU A 163 1.18 -11.86 -3.46
C GLU A 163 0.49 -13.04 -4.14
N TYR A 164 0.68 -13.08 -5.46
CA TYR A 164 0.43 -14.24 -6.30
C TYR A 164 1.76 -14.71 -6.88
N ASN A 165 2.03 -16.01 -6.74
CA ASN A 165 3.19 -16.66 -7.34
C ASN A 165 2.70 -17.83 -8.20
N GLU A 166 2.71 -17.61 -9.52
CA GLU A 166 2.28 -18.58 -10.52
C GLU A 166 3.06 -19.89 -10.44
N ASP A 167 4.40 -19.83 -10.38
CA ASP A 167 5.26 -21.02 -10.39
C ASP A 167 5.00 -21.97 -9.21
N LYS A 168 4.55 -21.42 -8.08
CA LYS A 168 4.24 -22.17 -6.85
C LYS A 168 2.74 -22.40 -6.65
N SER A 169 1.90 -21.91 -7.56
CA SER A 169 0.44 -21.84 -7.38
C SER A 169 0.04 -21.27 -6.00
N PHE A 170 0.77 -20.25 -5.56
CA PHE A 170 0.66 -19.71 -4.21
C PHE A 170 -0.06 -18.36 -4.21
N PHE A 171 -0.99 -18.20 -3.27
CA PHE A 171 -1.62 -16.93 -2.92
C PHE A 171 -1.42 -16.68 -1.44
N LEU A 172 -0.94 -15.49 -1.10
CA LEU A 172 -0.91 -15.05 0.28
C LEU A 172 -2.35 -14.89 0.80
N GLN A 173 -2.66 -15.58 1.89
CA GLN A 173 -3.99 -15.53 2.49
C GLN A 173 -4.16 -14.24 3.32
N PRO A 174 -5.39 -13.68 3.40
CA PRO A 174 -5.62 -12.44 4.14
C PRO A 174 -5.21 -12.51 5.61
N GLN A 175 -5.43 -13.65 6.27
CA GLN A 175 -5.10 -13.87 7.68
C GLN A 175 -3.59 -13.77 7.92
N ASP A 176 -2.79 -14.32 7.00
CA ASP A 176 -1.33 -14.27 7.05
C ASP A 176 -0.84 -12.84 6.82
N ALA A 177 -1.39 -12.14 5.83
CA ALA A 177 -1.05 -10.74 5.56
C ALA A 177 -1.37 -9.81 6.74
N LEU A 178 -2.53 -9.98 7.39
CA LEU A 178 -2.90 -9.24 8.59
C LEU A 178 -1.98 -9.59 9.77
N SER A 179 -1.58 -10.86 9.91
CA SER A 179 -0.63 -11.29 10.95
C SER A 179 0.75 -10.68 10.74
N LEU A 180 1.24 -10.64 9.51
CA LEU A 180 2.51 -9.97 9.15
C LEU A 180 2.48 -8.47 9.52
N LEU A 181 1.37 -7.78 9.29
CA LEU A 181 1.21 -6.37 9.70
C LEU A 181 1.27 -6.21 11.22
N LEU A 182 0.60 -7.08 11.98
CA LEU A 182 0.66 -7.08 13.44
C LEU A 182 2.07 -7.37 13.97
N ASP A 183 2.81 -8.26 13.31
CA ASP A 183 4.17 -8.60 13.71
C ASP A 183 5.15 -7.46 13.46
N VAL A 184 5.02 -6.76 12.33
CA VAL A 184 5.84 -5.57 12.06
C VAL A 184 5.54 -4.45 13.05
N GLU A 185 4.27 -4.24 13.42
CA GLU A 185 3.92 -3.28 14.47
C GLU A 185 4.69 -3.52 15.77
N LYS A 186 4.89 -4.78 16.20
CA LYS A 186 5.66 -5.08 17.44
C LYS A 186 7.09 -4.53 17.39
N THR A 187 7.68 -4.46 16.20
CA THR A 187 9.04 -3.94 15.99
C THR A 187 9.06 -2.42 15.79
N GLN A 188 8.07 -1.86 15.08
CA GLN A 188 8.01 -0.43 14.79
C GLN A 188 7.48 0.37 15.98
N ASN A 189 6.52 -0.18 16.73
CA ASN A 189 5.89 0.38 17.92
C ASN A 189 5.39 1.83 17.73
N ARG A 190 4.70 2.08 16.61
CA ARG A 190 4.19 3.40 16.21
C ARG A 190 2.67 3.54 16.38
N LYS A 191 2.00 2.47 16.84
CA LYS A 191 0.55 2.38 17.02
C LYS A 191 -0.22 2.63 15.73
N VAL A 192 0.29 2.12 14.61
CA VAL A 192 -0.33 2.29 13.29
C VAL A 192 -1.36 1.19 13.04
N ILE A 193 -0.99 -0.05 13.35
CA ILE A 193 -1.85 -1.23 13.19
C ILE A 193 -2.02 -1.89 14.55
N SER A 194 -3.21 -2.42 14.82
CA SER A 194 -3.48 -3.20 16.02
C SER A 194 -4.56 -4.25 15.75
N GLN A 195 -4.84 -5.09 16.74
CA GLN A 195 -5.95 -6.04 16.69
C GLN A 195 -7.31 -5.35 16.50
N GLU A 196 -7.42 -4.08 16.91
CA GLU A 196 -8.65 -3.28 16.83
C GLU A 196 -8.78 -2.53 15.50
N THR A 197 -7.71 -2.48 14.67
CA THR A 197 -7.76 -1.81 13.38
C THR A 197 -8.86 -2.42 12.51
N PHE A 198 -9.69 -1.55 11.93
CA PHE A 198 -10.77 -1.95 11.02
C PHE A 198 -10.21 -2.20 9.62
N ALA A 199 -10.60 -3.30 9.02
CA ALA A 199 -10.20 -3.68 7.67
C ALA A 199 -11.36 -4.29 6.89
N ILE A 200 -11.22 -4.32 5.58
CA ILE A 200 -12.13 -4.99 4.67
C ILE A 200 -11.33 -6.03 3.89
N VAL A 201 -11.81 -7.26 3.85
CA VAL A 201 -11.28 -8.33 3.00
C VAL A 201 -12.28 -8.57 1.88
N ALA A 202 -11.77 -8.48 0.66
CA ALA A 202 -12.54 -8.68 -0.55
C ALA A 202 -12.01 -9.90 -1.31
N SER A 203 -12.88 -10.89 -1.47
CA SER A 203 -12.60 -12.15 -2.13
C SER A 203 -13.24 -12.16 -3.51
N ARG A 204 -12.43 -12.45 -4.53
CA ARG A 204 -12.88 -12.73 -5.91
C ARG A 204 -13.83 -11.69 -6.49
N ILE A 205 -13.49 -10.41 -6.30
CA ILE A 205 -14.29 -9.31 -6.84
C ILE A 205 -14.47 -9.48 -8.36
N GLY A 206 -15.71 -9.38 -8.83
CA GLY A 206 -16.09 -9.59 -10.24
C GLY A 206 -16.47 -11.02 -10.61
N ARG A 207 -16.41 -11.98 -9.67
CA ARG A 207 -16.84 -13.38 -9.88
C ARG A 207 -18.19 -13.67 -9.21
N ASP A 208 -18.88 -14.70 -9.67
CA ASP A 208 -20.21 -15.11 -9.15
C ASP A 208 -20.20 -15.45 -7.66
N ASP A 209 -19.06 -15.91 -7.16
CA ASP A 209 -18.83 -16.27 -5.77
C ASP A 209 -18.05 -15.19 -4.99
N GLN A 210 -18.12 -13.95 -5.45
CA GLN A 210 -17.58 -12.77 -4.77
C GLN A 210 -18.08 -12.71 -3.31
N LYS A 211 -17.16 -12.37 -2.39
CA LYS A 211 -17.50 -12.16 -0.98
C LYS A 211 -16.72 -11.00 -0.38
N ILE A 212 -17.39 -10.16 0.39
CA ILE A 212 -16.78 -9.03 1.08
C ILE A 212 -17.09 -9.14 2.57
N THR A 213 -16.05 -9.09 3.41
CA THR A 213 -16.17 -9.13 4.87
C THR A 213 -15.42 -7.97 5.46
N SER A 214 -16.02 -7.24 6.40
CA SER A 214 -15.36 -6.15 7.12
C SER A 214 -15.38 -6.39 8.61
N GLY A 215 -14.38 -5.88 9.32
CA GLY A 215 -14.32 -6.00 10.77
C GLY A 215 -12.96 -5.64 11.32
N ARG A 216 -12.78 -5.85 12.62
CA ARG A 216 -11.49 -5.68 13.28
C ARG A 216 -10.56 -6.84 12.91
N ILE A 217 -9.26 -6.56 12.83
CA ILE A 217 -8.24 -7.56 12.52
C ILE A 217 -8.37 -8.81 13.43
N THR A 218 -8.67 -8.62 14.72
CA THR A 218 -8.87 -9.71 15.69
C THR A 218 -9.92 -10.75 15.29
N ASN A 219 -10.95 -10.32 14.55
CA ASN A 219 -12.03 -11.19 14.09
C ASN A 219 -11.77 -11.69 12.67
N LEU A 220 -11.19 -10.85 11.80
CA LEU A 220 -10.86 -11.22 10.43
C LEU A 220 -9.84 -12.36 10.35
N ILE A 221 -8.81 -12.37 11.20
CA ILE A 221 -7.79 -13.43 11.23
C ILE A 221 -8.39 -14.82 11.56
N LYS A 222 -9.57 -14.86 12.20
CA LYS A 222 -10.24 -16.12 12.60
C LYS A 222 -11.20 -16.65 11.54
N LYS A 223 -11.41 -15.92 10.44
CA LYS A 223 -12.39 -16.25 9.40
C LYS A 223 -11.70 -16.88 8.20
N GLU A 224 -12.40 -17.75 7.47
CA GLU A 224 -11.98 -18.20 6.14
C GLU A 224 -12.63 -17.34 5.05
N PHE A 225 -11.84 -16.99 4.02
CA PHE A 225 -12.24 -16.07 2.96
C PHE A 225 -12.53 -16.77 1.62
N GLY A 226 -12.49 -18.11 1.59
CA GLY A 226 -12.68 -18.90 0.38
C GLY A 226 -11.46 -18.89 -0.54
N GLU A 227 -11.68 -19.25 -1.80
CA GLU A 227 -10.60 -19.32 -2.79
C GLU A 227 -10.13 -17.93 -3.22
N SER A 228 -8.87 -17.85 -3.61
CA SER A 228 -8.22 -16.67 -4.17
C SER A 228 -8.82 -16.23 -5.52
N PRO A 229 -8.55 -15.01 -6.00
CA PRO A 229 -7.72 -13.96 -5.39
C PRO A 229 -8.43 -13.15 -4.30
N HIS A 230 -7.64 -12.58 -3.40
CA HIS A 230 -8.09 -11.74 -2.29
C HIS A 230 -7.39 -10.37 -2.31
N SER A 231 -8.03 -9.35 -1.75
CA SER A 231 -7.45 -8.04 -1.49
C SER A 231 -7.89 -7.53 -0.12
N ILE A 232 -7.08 -6.68 0.49
CA ILE A 232 -7.37 -6.08 1.80
C ILE A 232 -7.46 -4.56 1.64
N ILE A 233 -8.32 -3.93 2.43
CA ILE A 233 -8.34 -2.48 2.61
C ILE A 233 -8.17 -2.18 4.10
N ILE A 234 -7.16 -1.38 4.45
CA ILE A 234 -7.11 -0.70 5.74
C ILE A 234 -7.75 0.68 5.56
N THR A 235 -8.88 0.93 6.21
CA THR A 235 -9.63 2.17 6.00
C THR A 235 -8.93 3.34 6.68
N GLY A 236 -8.82 4.49 6.02
CA GLY A 236 -8.57 5.78 6.70
C GLY A 236 -9.81 6.29 7.42
N LYS A 237 -9.91 7.61 7.60
CA LYS A 237 -11.12 8.24 8.15
C LYS A 237 -12.31 7.92 7.26
N LEU A 238 -13.40 7.37 7.81
CA LEU A 238 -14.62 7.10 7.05
C LEU A 238 -15.54 8.32 7.00
N HIS A 239 -16.17 8.52 5.85
CA HIS A 239 -17.33 9.40 5.73
C HIS A 239 -18.58 8.63 6.21
N PHE A 240 -19.60 9.33 6.71
CA PHE A 240 -20.79 8.64 7.25
C PHE A 240 -21.46 7.73 6.21
N THR A 241 -21.51 8.14 4.93
CA THR A 241 -22.05 7.31 3.85
C THR A 241 -21.23 6.05 3.57
N GLU A 242 -19.91 6.11 3.76
CA GLU A 242 -19.04 4.94 3.61
C GLU A 242 -19.27 3.97 4.77
N SER A 243 -19.36 4.49 6.00
CA SER A 243 -19.69 3.68 7.18
C SER A 243 -21.05 3.00 7.03
N ASP A 244 -22.06 3.73 6.55
CA ASP A 244 -23.40 3.17 6.30
C ASP A 244 -23.37 2.12 5.19
N ALA A 245 -22.65 2.38 4.09
CA ALA A 245 -22.52 1.44 2.98
C ALA A 245 -21.85 0.14 3.43
N ILE A 246 -20.69 0.21 4.10
CA ILE A 246 -19.94 -0.96 4.59
C ILE A 246 -20.84 -1.88 5.44
N LYS A 247 -21.63 -1.32 6.36
CA LYS A 247 -22.52 -2.09 7.23
C LYS A 247 -23.58 -2.87 6.46
N VAL A 248 -24.01 -2.35 5.31
CA VAL A 248 -25.11 -2.92 4.53
C VAL A 248 -24.62 -3.91 3.48
N ILE A 249 -23.53 -3.60 2.77
CA ILE A 249 -23.11 -4.35 1.57
C ILE A 249 -22.01 -5.37 1.85
N THR A 250 -21.45 -5.40 3.05
CA THR A 250 -20.42 -6.36 3.46
C THR A 250 -20.93 -7.26 4.58
N GLU A 251 -20.32 -8.44 4.74
CA GLU A 251 -20.45 -9.22 5.97
C GLU A 251 -19.69 -8.50 7.10
N CYS A 252 -20.37 -7.54 7.75
CA CYS A 252 -19.81 -6.65 8.75
C CYS A 252 -19.77 -7.31 10.14
N LEU A 253 -18.59 -7.71 10.58
CA LEU A 253 -18.36 -8.38 11.87
C LEU A 253 -18.32 -7.41 13.05
N ASP A 254 -17.87 -6.19 12.80
CA ASP A 254 -17.66 -5.14 13.81
C ASP A 254 -18.08 -3.78 13.25
N GLU A 255 -18.45 -2.84 14.12
CA GLU A 255 -18.75 -1.46 13.71
C GLU A 255 -17.51 -0.77 13.08
N PRO A 256 -17.67 -0.07 11.94
CA PRO A 256 -16.57 0.69 11.33
C PRO A 256 -16.04 1.78 12.26
N ILE A 257 -14.72 1.88 12.35
CA ILE A 257 -14.01 2.90 13.16
C ILE A 257 -13.04 3.73 12.31
N ASP A 258 -12.67 4.90 12.81
CA ASP A 258 -11.65 5.74 12.19
C ASP A 258 -10.25 5.29 12.63
N ASN A 259 -9.58 4.50 11.79
CA ASN A 259 -8.21 4.05 12.08
C ASN A 259 -7.17 5.19 12.04
N SER A 260 -7.52 6.38 11.54
CA SER A 260 -6.60 7.52 11.45
C SER A 260 -6.66 8.45 12.66
N ALA A 261 -7.62 8.25 13.57
CA ALA A 261 -7.88 9.17 14.67
C ALA A 261 -6.68 9.35 15.62
N ASP A 262 -5.99 8.25 15.93
CA ASP A 262 -4.88 8.22 16.90
C ASP A 262 -3.49 8.19 16.24
N VAL A 263 -3.43 8.24 14.90
CA VAL A 263 -2.17 8.15 14.16
C VAL A 263 -1.46 9.50 14.21
N LYS A 264 -0.25 9.49 14.78
CA LYS A 264 0.60 10.68 14.92
C LYS A 264 1.78 10.61 13.98
N SER A 265 2.16 11.75 13.41
CA SER A 265 3.37 11.87 12.61
C SER A 265 4.62 11.58 13.45
N ILE A 266 5.72 11.21 12.78
CA ILE A 266 7.00 10.91 13.45
C ILE A 266 7.42 12.07 14.34
N SER A 267 7.32 13.31 13.84
CA SER A 267 7.66 14.51 14.60
C SER A 267 6.82 14.65 15.87
N GLU A 268 5.50 14.43 15.80
CA GLU A 268 4.62 14.48 16.99
C GLU A 268 5.02 13.41 18.00
N GLN A 269 5.27 12.18 17.56
CA GLN A 269 5.72 11.09 18.44
C GLN A 269 7.07 11.41 19.11
N MET A 270 8.00 12.02 18.37
CA MET A 270 9.29 12.46 18.90
C MET A 270 9.12 13.54 19.96
N ILE A 271 8.33 14.57 19.69
CA ILE A 271 8.10 15.66 20.65
C ILE A 271 7.43 15.14 21.93
N GLU A 272 6.39 14.31 21.81
CA GLU A 272 5.70 13.73 22.97
C GLU A 272 6.61 12.88 23.86
N LYS A 273 7.62 12.23 23.26
CA LYS A 273 8.61 11.45 23.99
C LYS A 273 9.72 12.32 24.60
N TYR A 274 10.35 13.17 23.79
CA TYR A 274 11.60 13.83 24.15
C TYR A 274 11.39 15.10 24.98
N VAL A 275 10.32 15.87 24.75
CA VAL A 275 10.08 17.09 25.55
C VAL A 275 10.01 16.79 27.05
N PRO A 276 9.21 15.82 27.53
CA PRO A 276 9.18 15.48 28.96
C PRO A 276 10.54 15.03 29.49
N MET A 277 11.25 14.19 28.72
CA MET A 277 12.57 13.65 29.11
C MET A 277 13.61 14.76 29.27
N VAL A 278 13.74 15.65 28.29
CA VAL A 278 14.72 16.74 28.31
C VAL A 278 14.35 17.77 29.37
N ARG A 279 13.05 18.04 29.57
CA ARG A 279 12.56 18.92 30.65
C ARG A 279 12.92 18.38 32.02
N GLU A 280 12.74 17.07 32.25
CA GLU A 280 13.16 16.41 33.49
C GLU A 280 14.69 16.44 33.66
N ALA A 281 15.46 16.15 32.60
CA ALA A 281 16.92 16.21 32.62
C ALA A 281 17.45 17.61 32.96
N LEU A 282 16.79 18.66 32.44
CA LEU A 282 17.10 20.05 32.74
C LEU A 282 16.83 20.39 34.21
N GLU A 283 15.68 20.00 34.75
CA GLU A 283 15.34 20.25 36.16
C GLU A 283 16.28 19.52 37.14
N GLU A 284 16.78 18.34 36.78
CA GLU A 284 17.79 17.62 37.57
C GLU A 284 19.14 18.34 37.60
N ILE A 285 19.60 18.86 36.46
CA ILE A 285 20.94 19.44 36.35
C ILE A 285 21.00 20.90 36.81
N ARG A 286 19.86 21.63 36.74
CA ARG A 286 19.76 23.06 37.08
C ARG A 286 20.42 23.43 38.43
N PRO A 287 20.15 22.73 39.54
CA PRO A 287 20.71 23.09 40.86
C PRO A 287 22.24 23.05 40.93
N HIS A 288 22.92 22.34 40.03
CA HIS A 288 24.39 22.27 39.98
C HIS A 288 25.05 23.50 39.34
N TYR A 289 24.25 24.38 38.75
CA TYR A 289 24.68 25.53 37.95
C TYR A 289 23.96 26.84 38.31
N GLU A 290 22.90 26.82 39.11
CA GLU A 290 22.08 28.00 39.45
C GLU A 290 22.88 29.18 40.04
N ASP A 291 23.94 28.90 40.80
CA ASP A 291 24.77 29.94 41.41
C ASP A 291 25.90 30.46 40.48
N LEU A 292 26.03 29.89 39.28
CA LEU A 292 27.11 30.18 38.34
C LEU A 292 26.60 31.03 37.17
N LYS A 293 26.83 32.35 37.24
CA LYS A 293 26.41 33.33 36.23
C LYS A 293 26.82 32.98 34.79
N GLU A 294 27.93 32.28 34.61
CA GLU A 294 28.41 31.90 33.27
C GLU A 294 27.50 30.86 32.57
N TYR A 295 26.69 30.10 33.32
CA TYR A 295 25.77 29.08 32.79
C TYR A 295 24.31 29.53 32.73
N GLU A 296 23.97 30.71 33.26
CA GLU A 296 22.61 31.25 33.29
C GLU A 296 21.97 31.29 31.90
N ASN A 297 22.71 31.81 30.91
CA ASN A 297 22.25 31.87 29.52
C ASN A 297 22.02 30.47 28.90
N ILE A 298 22.82 29.47 29.29
CA ILE A 298 22.71 28.11 28.75
C ILE A 298 21.42 27.47 29.29
N LEU A 299 21.15 27.60 30.59
CA LEU A 299 19.94 27.09 31.22
C LEU A 299 18.67 27.75 30.66
N ILE A 300 18.70 29.08 30.47
CA ILE A 300 17.61 29.83 29.86
C ILE A 300 17.37 29.36 28.42
N ASN A 301 18.42 29.27 27.60
CA ASN A 301 18.29 28.85 26.21
C ASN A 301 17.77 27.40 26.09
N ALA A 302 18.28 26.49 26.92
CA ALA A 302 17.79 25.10 26.95
C ALA A 302 16.28 25.06 27.24
N LYS A 303 15.81 25.82 28.24
CA LYS A 303 14.37 25.93 28.53
C LYS A 303 13.58 26.53 27.38
N LEU A 304 14.06 27.62 26.78
CA LEU A 304 13.39 28.28 25.65
C LEU A 304 13.27 27.34 24.46
N TYR A 305 14.30 26.55 24.14
CA TYR A 305 14.24 25.57 23.06
C TYR A 305 13.23 24.43 23.34
N ILE A 306 13.05 24.00 24.59
CA ILE A 306 12.01 23.03 24.95
C ILE A 306 10.62 23.64 24.73
N ASP A 307 10.40 24.85 25.23
CA ASP A 307 9.10 25.53 25.10
C ASP A 307 8.80 25.85 23.61
N ASP A 308 9.80 26.25 22.84
CA ASP A 308 9.71 26.46 21.39
C ASP A 308 9.39 25.18 20.63
N ALA A 309 9.92 24.02 21.04
CA ALA A 309 9.58 22.75 20.42
C ALA A 309 8.07 22.45 20.51
N GLU A 310 7.46 22.69 21.68
CA GLU A 310 6.01 22.53 21.86
C GLU A 310 5.21 23.58 21.08
N ASN A 311 5.68 24.83 21.04
CA ASN A 311 5.01 25.92 20.31
C ASN A 311 5.05 25.68 18.80
N PHE A 312 6.21 25.33 18.23
CA PHE A 312 6.35 25.00 16.82
C PHE A 312 5.47 23.81 16.44
N LEU A 313 5.35 22.80 17.31
CA LEU A 313 4.45 21.69 17.05
C LEU A 313 2.99 22.14 16.96
N LYS A 314 2.53 22.99 17.90
CA LYS A 314 1.17 23.57 17.90
C LYS A 314 0.91 24.43 16.66
N GLU A 315 1.93 25.10 16.14
CA GLU A 315 1.87 25.88 14.90
C GLU A 315 1.94 25.03 13.63
N GLY A 316 2.11 23.70 13.75
CA GLY A 316 2.27 22.79 12.60
C GLY A 316 3.66 22.83 11.96
N LYS A 317 4.62 23.53 12.57
CA LYS A 317 6.03 23.65 12.15
C LYS A 317 6.86 22.47 12.66
N LYS A 318 6.56 21.27 12.14
CA LYS A 318 7.07 19.99 12.65
C LYS A 318 8.60 19.88 12.62
N GLU A 319 9.24 20.39 11.57
CA GLU A 319 10.70 20.37 11.41
C GLU A 319 11.38 21.26 12.46
N TYR A 320 10.84 22.45 12.69
CA TYR A 320 11.34 23.39 13.70
C TYR A 320 11.14 22.84 15.11
N ALA A 321 10.04 22.13 15.36
CA ALA A 321 9.81 21.47 16.64
C ALA A 321 10.90 20.44 16.94
N VAL A 322 11.18 19.53 16.00
CA VAL A 322 12.22 18.49 16.14
C VAL A 322 13.62 19.11 16.28
N LEU A 323 13.92 20.14 15.51
CA LEU A 323 15.20 20.85 15.60
C LEU A 323 15.39 21.50 16.97
N SER A 324 14.34 22.16 17.49
CA SER A 324 14.40 22.87 18.77
C SER A 324 14.61 21.90 19.93
N ILE A 325 13.90 20.77 19.97
CA ILE A 325 14.12 19.78 21.04
C ILE A 325 15.52 19.15 20.95
N GLY A 326 16.06 18.94 19.74
CA GLY A 326 17.43 18.46 19.57
C GLY A 326 18.49 19.44 20.08
N TYR A 327 18.29 20.76 19.89
CA TYR A 327 19.18 21.77 20.48
C TYR A 327 19.08 21.81 22.00
N ALA A 328 17.87 21.77 22.56
CA ALA A 328 17.68 21.70 24.00
C ALA A 328 18.41 20.49 24.61
N ASP A 329 18.22 19.32 24.01
CA ASP A 329 18.82 18.08 24.44
C ASP A 329 20.36 18.16 24.46
N GLY A 330 20.97 18.59 23.35
CA GLY A 330 22.42 18.73 23.26
C GLY A 330 23.00 19.71 24.29
N LEU A 331 22.28 20.79 24.64
CA LEU A 331 22.69 21.71 25.69
C LEU A 331 22.60 21.05 27.08
N VAL A 332 21.51 20.33 27.36
CA VAL A 332 21.29 19.67 28.65
C VAL A 332 22.31 18.56 28.86
N ASP A 333 22.55 17.71 27.87
CA ASP A 333 23.54 16.64 27.96
C ASP A 333 24.96 17.17 28.14
N ALA A 334 25.33 18.27 27.49
CA ALA A 334 26.61 18.93 27.72
C ALA A 334 26.79 19.37 29.19
N LEU A 335 25.73 19.93 29.81
CA LEU A 335 25.75 20.31 31.22
C LEU A 335 25.86 19.08 32.14
N ARG A 336 25.19 17.98 31.80
CA ARG A 336 25.22 16.72 32.56
C ARG A 336 26.62 16.11 32.54
N ILE A 337 27.20 15.95 31.36
CA ILE A 337 28.56 15.40 31.16
C ILE A 337 29.59 16.22 31.94
N ALA A 338 29.50 17.55 31.91
CA ALA A 338 30.41 18.44 32.62
C ALA A 338 30.35 18.29 34.16
N LYS A 339 29.29 17.72 34.73
CA LYS A 339 29.18 17.38 36.16
C LYS A 339 29.38 15.89 36.45
N GLY A 340 29.77 15.10 35.45
CA GLY A 340 29.97 13.65 35.59
C GLY A 340 28.67 12.85 35.67
N PHE A 341 27.54 13.42 35.22
CA PHE A 341 26.30 12.68 35.02
C PHE A 341 26.30 12.05 33.62
N ASP A 342 25.70 10.87 33.51
CA ASP A 342 25.44 10.26 32.21
C ASP A 342 24.36 11.06 31.45
N PRO A 343 24.46 11.14 30.11
CA PRO A 343 23.38 11.59 29.24
C PRO A 343 22.06 10.86 29.56
N LYS A 344 20.91 11.53 29.44
CA LYS A 344 19.61 10.87 29.68
C LYS A 344 19.05 10.14 28.45
N MET A 345 19.73 10.23 27.31
CA MET A 345 19.34 9.61 26.04
C MET A 345 20.27 8.51 25.58
#